data_AF-A0A7C6QNF1-F1
#
_entry.id   AF-A0A7C6QNF1-F1
#
_cell.length_a   1.000
_cell.length_b   1.000
_cell.length_c   1.000
_cell.angle_alpha   90.00
_cell.angle_beta   90.00
_cell.angle_gamma   90.00
#
_symmetry.space_group_name_H-M   'P 1'
#
loop_
_entity.id
_entity.type
_entity.pdbx_description
1 polymer ?
#
loop_
_entity_poly.entity_id
_entity_poly.type
_entity_poly.pdbx_seq_one_letter_code
_entity_poly.pdbx_strand_id
1 'polypeptide(L)'
;MLYAILGVTGLAAGILSALLGVGGGIIMVPAMTYCGVPFKVAVGTSLAVIIPTSLMGVIRHYNLGNVDFKVALLLATGAVIGANLGVMLVARVPDLLLKRLFAVFMVVTAIKLFTGK
;
A
#
# COMPACT_ATOMS: atom_id res chain seq x y z
N MET A 1 1.53 -24.88 7.67
CA MET A 1 2.15 -23.85 8.54
C MET A 1 2.29 -22.50 7.83
N LEU A 2 2.98 -22.44 6.67
CA LEU A 2 3.28 -21.20 5.94
C LEU A 2 2.03 -20.38 5.54
N TYR A 3 0.99 -21.05 5.01
CA TYR A 3 -0.26 -20.40 4.60
C TYR A 3 -1.06 -19.79 5.77
N ALA A 4 -0.99 -20.39 6.96
CA ALA A 4 -1.66 -19.87 8.15
C ALA A 4 -0.99 -18.58 8.65
N ILE A 5 0.34 -18.52 8.62
CA ILE A 5 1.11 -17.32 8.99
C ILE A 5 0.83 -16.17 8.00
N LEU A 6 0.77 -16.48 6.70
CA LEU A 6 0.40 -15.50 5.66
C LEU A 6 -1.05 -15.01 5.83
N GLY A 7 -1.97 -15.90 6.19
CA GLY A 7 -3.37 -15.54 6.46
C GLY A 7 -3.52 -14.60 7.66
N VAL A 8 -2.90 -14.93 8.79
CA VAL A 8 -2.97 -14.11 10.01
C VAL A 8 -2.28 -12.75 9.82
N THR A 9 -1.10 -12.73 9.19
CA THR A 9 -0.39 -11.48 8.89
C THR A 9 -1.15 -10.61 7.89
N GLY A 10 -1.77 -11.20 6.87
CA GLY A 10 -2.62 -10.48 5.92
C GLY A 10 -3.86 -9.88 6.58
N LEU A 11 -4.50 -10.61 7.49
CA LEU A 11 -5.68 -10.16 8.21
C LEU A 11 -5.35 -9.03 9.21
N ALA A 12 -4.26 -9.18 9.97
CA ALA A 12 -3.76 -8.13 10.85
C ALA A 12 -3.31 -6.89 10.06
N ALA A 13 -2.60 -7.07 8.94
CA ALA A 13 -2.17 -5.99 8.06
C ALA A 13 -3.36 -5.24 7.46
N GLY A 14 -4.41 -5.96 7.07
CA GLY A 14 -5.64 -5.40 6.53
C GLY A 14 -6.38 -4.54 7.56
N ILE A 15 -6.55 -5.03 8.79
CA ILE A 15 -7.20 -4.29 9.88
C ILE A 15 -6.40 -3.03 10.22
N LEU A 16 -5.10 -3.17 10.45
CA LEU A 16 -4.22 -2.03 10.76
C LEU A 16 -4.20 -1.00 9.63
N SER A 17 -4.24 -1.46 8.38
CA SER A 17 -4.27 -0.56 7.24
C SER A 17 -5.59 0.13 7.00
N ALA A 18 -6.71 -0.54 7.31
CA ALA A 18 -8.02 0.08 7.27
C ALA A 18 -8.16 1.15 8.36
N LEU A 19 -7.55 0.94 9.53
CA LEU A 19 -7.50 1.92 10.62
C LEU A 19 -6.59 3.11 10.30
N LEU A 20 -5.42 2.85 9.71
CA LEU A 20 -4.43 3.88 9.39
C LEU A 20 -4.71 4.60 8.05
N GLY A 21 -5.55 4.03 7.18
CA GLY A 21 -5.85 4.58 5.85
C GLY A 21 -4.72 4.46 4.83
N VAL A 22 -3.60 3.79 5.15
CA VAL A 22 -2.38 3.79 4.32
C VAL A 22 -2.29 2.60 3.34
N GLY A 23 -3.27 1.69 3.34
CA GLY A 23 -3.40 0.67 2.29
C GLY A 23 -2.35 -0.47 2.32
N GLY A 24 -2.19 -1.18 3.43
CA GLY A 24 -1.64 -2.55 3.48
C GLY A 24 -0.12 -2.66 3.43
N GLY A 25 0.52 -1.86 2.58
CA GLY A 25 1.87 -2.13 2.09
C GLY A 25 2.98 -1.91 3.08
N ILE A 26 2.77 -1.04 4.07
CA ILE A 26 3.70 -0.85 5.19
C ILE A 26 3.94 -2.17 5.92
N ILE A 27 2.92 -3.03 6.04
CA ILE A 27 3.04 -4.29 6.78
C ILE A 27 3.29 -5.46 5.83
N MET A 28 2.61 -5.50 4.68
CA MET A 28 2.72 -6.62 3.73
C MET A 28 4.09 -6.72 3.04
N VAL A 29 4.66 -5.60 2.61
CA VAL A 29 5.94 -5.61 1.87
C VAL A 29 7.09 -6.17 2.72
N PRO A 30 7.34 -5.73 3.96
CA PRO A 30 8.41 -6.32 4.78
C PRO A 30 8.09 -7.76 5.18
N ALA A 31 6.83 -8.13 5.44
CA ALA A 31 6.44 -9.50 5.77
C ALA A 31 6.75 -10.46 4.61
N MET A 32 6.37 -10.12 3.37
CA MET A 32 6.67 -10.93 2.18
C MET A 32 8.17 -10.97 1.88
N THR A 33 8.87 -9.84 2.04
CA THR A 33 10.32 -9.78 1.84
C THR A 33 11.05 -10.66 2.87
N TYR A 34 10.56 -10.70 4.11
CA TYR A 34 11.09 -11.58 5.17
C TYR A 34 10.86 -13.06 4.86
N CYS A 35 9.75 -13.40 4.20
CA CYS A 35 9.48 -14.74 3.68
C CYS A 35 10.30 -15.11 2.42
N GLY A 36 11.22 -14.25 1.96
CA GLY A 36 12.08 -14.52 0.80
C GLY A 36 11.48 -14.18 -0.56
N VAL A 37 10.33 -13.50 -0.61
CA VAL A 37 9.73 -13.02 -1.86
C VAL A 37 10.58 -11.88 -2.44
N PRO A 38 10.87 -11.85 -3.75
CA PRO A 38 11.57 -10.74 -4.38
C PRO A 38 10.87 -9.40 -4.11
N PHE A 39 11.64 -8.37 -3.77
CA PHE A 39 11.11 -7.09 -3.30
C PHE A 39 10.10 -6.45 -4.28
N LYS A 40 10.39 -6.48 -5.59
CA LYS A 40 9.47 -5.99 -6.64
C LYS A 40 8.13 -6.75 -6.67
N VAL A 41 8.16 -8.06 -6.43
CA VAL A 41 6.95 -8.90 -6.37
C VAL A 41 6.16 -8.60 -5.10
N ALA A 42 6.83 -8.45 -3.95
CA ALA A 42 6.18 -8.09 -2.69
C ALA A 42 5.44 -6.74 -2.78
N VAL A 43 6.05 -5.73 -3.42
CA VAL A 43 5.42 -4.43 -3.65
C VAL A 43 4.21 -4.56 -4.60
N GLY A 44 4.35 -5.31 -5.70
CA GLY A 44 3.25 -5.55 -6.64
C GLY A 44 2.05 -6.25 -6.00
N THR A 45 2.29 -7.30 -5.21
CA THR A 45 1.23 -8.02 -4.51
C THR A 45 0.54 -7.15 -3.47
N SER A 46 1.28 -6.27 -2.77
CA SER A 46 0.67 -5.31 -1.86
C SER A 46 -0.27 -4.34 -2.57
N LEU A 47 0.07 -3.86 -3.77
CA LEU A 47 -0.82 -3.00 -4.57
C LEU A 47 -2.11 -3.74 -4.95
N ALA A 48 -2.03 -5.04 -5.27
CA ALA A 48 -3.21 -5.84 -5.57
C ALA A 48 -4.17 -5.93 -4.36
N VAL A 49 -3.63 -6.00 -3.14
CA VAL A 49 -4.43 -6.03 -1.91
C VAL A 49 -5.08 -4.68 -1.59
N ILE A 50 -4.51 -3.57 -2.06
CA ILE A 50 -5.12 -2.25 -1.92
C ILE A 50 -6.46 -2.18 -2.68
N ILE A 51 -6.59 -2.87 -3.82
CA ILE A 51 -7.81 -2.83 -4.66
C ILE A 51 -9.08 -3.16 -3.86
N PRO A 52 -9.24 -4.35 -3.22
CA PRO A 52 -10.43 -4.66 -2.45
C PRO A 52 -10.61 -3.77 -1.22
N THR A 53 -9.52 -3.36 -0.55
CA THR A 53 -9.63 -2.49 0.63
C THR A 53 -10.11 -1.07 0.29
N SER A 54 -9.62 -0.53 -0.84
CA SER A 54 -10.02 0.78 -1.34
C SER A 54 -11.46 0.77 -1.84
N LEU A 55 -11.91 -0.32 -2.48
CA LEU A 55 -13.30 -0.48 -2.90
C LEU A 55 -14.25 -0.47 -1.69
N MET A 56 -13.90 -1.17 -0.61
CA MET A 56 -14.66 -1.13 0.66
C MET A 56 -14.68 0.29 1.26
N GLY A 57 -13.57 1.02 1.21
CA GLY A 57 -13.49 2.41 1.65
C GLY A 57 -14.40 3.35 0.86
N VAL A 58 -14.41 3.22 -0.47
CA VAL A 58 -15.28 3.99 -1.38
C VAL A 58 -16.75 3.69 -1.10
N ILE A 59 -17.14 2.42 -0.97
CA ILE A 59 -18.53 2.04 -0.66
C ILE A 59 -18.99 2.66 0.67
N ARG A 60 -18.13 2.64 1.69
CA ARG A 60 -18.44 3.25 2.99
C ARG A 60 -18.59 4.77 2.90
N HIS A 61 -17.73 5.45 2.15
CA HIS A 61 -17.84 6.90 1.94
C HIS A 61 -19.02 7.29 1.06
N TYR A 62 -19.38 6.45 0.09
CA TYR A 62 -20.56 6.62 -0.75
C TYR A 62 -21.84 6.59 0.09
N ASN A 63 -21.95 5.64 1.02
CA ASN A 63 -23.09 5.56 1.95
C ASN A 63 -23.17 6.75 2.93
N LEU A 64 -22.07 7.47 3.16
CA LEU A 64 -22.03 8.67 4.01
C LEU A 64 -22.37 9.96 3.23
N GLY A 65 -22.63 9.89 1.92
CA GLY A 65 -22.95 11.06 1.09
C GLY A 65 -21.78 12.02 0.83
N ASN A 66 -20.56 11.64 1.23
CA ASN A 66 -19.36 12.49 1.19
C ASN A 66 -18.51 12.31 -0.09
N VAL A 67 -19.06 11.68 -1.13
CA VAL A 67 -18.31 11.41 -2.37
C VAL A 67 -18.53 12.53 -3.37
N ASP A 68 -17.54 13.42 -3.49
CA ASP A 68 -17.46 14.34 -4.61
C ASP A 68 -16.89 13.62 -5.83
N PHE A 69 -17.75 13.32 -6.80
CA PHE A 69 -17.38 12.65 -8.03
C PHE A 69 -16.37 13.43 -8.89
N LYS A 70 -16.35 14.77 -8.82
CA LYS A 70 -15.35 15.57 -9.56
C LYS A 70 -13.96 15.35 -8.97
N VAL A 71 -13.84 15.41 -7.64
CA VAL A 71 -12.57 15.18 -6.95
C VAL A 71 -12.11 13.74 -7.12
N ALA A 72 -13.05 12.78 -7.04
CA ALA A 72 -12.75 11.36 -7.28
C ALA A 72 -12.20 11.12 -8.70
N LEU A 73 -12.79 11.73 -9.73
CA LEU A 73 -12.32 11.61 -11.11
C LEU A 73 -10.93 12.25 -11.31
N LEU A 74 -10.70 13.42 -10.72
CA LEU A 74 -9.41 14.11 -10.79
C LEU A 74 -8.30 13.30 -10.09
N LEU A 75 -8.60 12.73 -8.91
CA LEU A 75 -7.70 11.84 -8.20
C LEU A 75 -7.45 10.54 -8.97
N ALA A 76 -8.50 9.93 -9.55
CA ALA A 76 -8.37 8.70 -10.31
C ALA A 76 -7.47 8.89 -11.54
N THR A 77 -7.68 9.95 -12.31
CA THR A 77 -6.85 10.27 -13.48
C THR A 77 -5.41 10.57 -13.09
N GLY A 78 -5.19 11.39 -12.07
CA GLY A 78 -3.85 11.66 -11.52
C GLY A 78 -3.16 10.40 -11.00
N ALA A 79 -3.89 9.52 -10.30
CA ALA A 79 -3.37 8.25 -9.79
C ALA A 79 -2.97 7.29 -10.91
N VAL A 80 -3.79 7.16 -11.96
CA VAL A 80 -3.49 6.29 -13.11
C VAL A 80 -2.24 6.77 -13.86
N ILE A 81 -2.13 8.07 -14.12
CA ILE A 81 -0.96 8.64 -14.80
C ILE A 81 0.29 8.50 -13.93
N GLY A 82 0.17 8.84 -12.64
CA GLY A 82 1.26 8.74 -11.68
C GLY A 82 1.75 7.30 -11.48
N ALA A 83 0.83 6.33 -11.41
CA ALA A 83 1.16 4.91 -11.29
C ALA A 83 1.90 4.39 -12.53
N ASN A 84 1.45 4.75 -13.73
CA ASN A 84 2.13 4.36 -14.98
C ASN A 84 3.56 4.92 -15.05
N LEU A 85 3.74 6.21 -14.75
CA LEU A 85 5.06 6.85 -14.69
C LEU A 85 5.93 6.22 -13.59
N GLY A 86 5.35 5.92 -12.43
CA GLY A 86 6.03 5.27 -11.32
C GLY A 86 6.57 3.88 -11.69
N VAL A 87 5.78 3.06 -12.38
CA VAL A 87 6.21 1.74 -12.86
C VAL A 87 7.38 1.86 -13.83
N MET A 88 7.33 2.81 -14.77
CA MET A 88 8.46 3.05 -15.70
C MET A 88 9.74 3.49 -14.99
N LEU A 89 9.62 4.33 -13.94
CA LEU A 89 10.77 4.73 -13.12
C LEU A 89 11.34 3.55 -12.35
N VAL A 90 10.49 2.80 -11.65
CA VAL A 90 10.89 1.66 -10.79
C VAL A 90 11.55 0.55 -11.60
N ALA A 91 11.12 0.32 -12.84
CA ALA A 91 11.73 -0.66 -13.73
C ALA A 91 13.21 -0.37 -14.05
N ARG A 92 13.63 0.90 -14.02
CA ARG A 92 15.01 1.34 -14.30
C ARG A 92 15.89 1.44 -13.05
N VAL A 93 15.32 1.32 -11.86
CA VAL A 93 16.03 1.48 -10.59
C VAL A 93 16.55 0.13 -10.08
N PRO A 94 17.81 0.04 -9.63
CA PRO A 94 18.33 -1.19 -9.03
C PRO A 94 17.62 -1.55 -7.72
N ASP A 95 17.38 -2.84 -7.50
CA ASP A 95 16.60 -3.37 -6.37
C ASP A 95 17.15 -2.94 -5.00
N LEU A 96 18.47 -2.78 -4.86
CA LEU A 96 19.10 -2.30 -3.62
C LEU A 96 18.68 -0.87 -3.29
N LEU A 97 18.62 0.01 -4.30
CA LEU A 97 18.24 1.41 -4.12
C LEU A 97 16.74 1.51 -3.80
N LEU A 98 15.92 0.70 -4.46
CA LEU A 98 14.48 0.63 -4.20
C LEU A 98 14.16 0.15 -2.78
N LYS A 99 14.87 -0.89 -2.31
CA LYS A 99 14.78 -1.38 -0.93
C LYS A 99 15.21 -0.32 0.08
N ARG A 100 16.28 0.44 -0.21
CA ARG A 100 16.78 1.51 0.67
C ARG A 100 15.81 2.69 0.75
N LEU A 101 15.25 3.12 -0.40
CA LEU A 101 14.22 4.15 -0.44
C LEU A 101 12.97 3.73 0.33
N PHE A 102 12.52 2.49 0.17
CA PHE A 102 11.40 1.96 0.92
C PHE A 102 11.68 1.89 2.42
N ALA A 103 12.89 1.50 2.83
CA ALA A 103 13.29 1.50 4.23
C ALA A 103 13.26 2.92 4.84
N VAL A 104 13.76 3.93 4.10
CA VAL A 104 13.69 5.33 4.54
C VAL A 104 12.23 5.79 4.64
N PHE A 105 11.39 5.49 3.65
CA PHE A 105 9.97 5.79 3.67
C PHE A 105 9.26 5.17 4.88
N MET A 106 9.59 3.92 5.21
CA MET A 106 9.05 3.22 6.39
C MET A 106 9.45 3.91 7.69
N VAL A 107 10.72 4.30 7.83
CA VAL A 107 11.19 5.05 9.01
C VAL A 107 10.46 6.39 9.15
N VAL A 108 10.33 7.14 8.05
CA VAL A 108 9.60 8.42 8.04
C VAL A 108 8.13 8.22 8.44
N THR A 109 7.49 7.17 7.92
CA THR A 109 6.09 6.87 8.23
C THR A 109 5.91 6.45 9.68
N ALA A 110 6.83 5.65 10.22
CA ALA A 110 6.85 5.28 11.63
C ALA A 110 7.01 6.51 12.54
N ILE A 111 7.91 7.44 12.18
CA ILE A 111 8.10 8.70 12.92
C ILE A 111 6.84 9.56 12.87
N LYS A 112 6.21 9.72 11.70
CA LYS A 112 4.95 10.47 11.57
C LYS A 112 3.84 9.88 12.43
N LEU A 113 3.68 8.56 12.42
CA LEU A 113 2.68 7.87 13.24
C LEU A 113 2.92 8.10 14.75
N PHE A 114 4.17 8.03 15.21
CA PHE A 114 4.53 8.29 16.61
C PHE A 114 4.37 9.75 17.02
N THR A 115 4.55 10.69 16.08
CA THR A 115 4.52 12.13 16.37
C THR A 115 3.09 12.69 16.37
N GLY A 116 2.07 11.89 16.03
CA GLY A 116 0.66 12.26 16.23
C GLY A 116 0.22 13.56 15.54
N LYS A 117 0.86 13.92 14.43
CA LYS A 117 0.42 14.98 13.50
C LYS A 117 0.07 14.39 12.15
#